data_AF-A0A8T6R1A4-F1
#
_entry.id   AF-A0A8T6R1A4-F1
#
_cell.length_a   1.000
_cell.length_b   1.000
_cell.length_c   1.000
_cell.angle_alpha   90.00
_cell.angle_beta   90.00
_cell.angle_gamma   90.00
#
_symmetry.space_group_name_H-M   'P 1'
#
loop_
_entity.id
_entity.type
_entity.pdbx_description
1 polymer ?
#
loop_
_entity_poly.entity_id
_entity_poly.type
_entity_poly.pdbx_seq_one_letter_code
_entity_poly.pdbx_strand_id
1 'polypeptide(L)'
;MTVLHVPASVLAVPARICPQAPPGAQQYADQLMGYVVWGVGMLFVLGVIVGIGGAVAGRVFGMPHASKASVVGIVVVFVAIVGYLVLPGIVRAMTGSGCV
;
A
#
# COMPACT_ATOMS: atom_id res chain seq x y z
N MET A 1 -5.27 -23.16 -19.19
CA MET A 1 -5.44 -24.60 -18.87
C MET A 1 -6.35 -24.65 -17.64
N THR A 2 -7.67 -24.48 -17.79
CA THR A 2 -8.75 -25.53 -17.72
C THR A 2 -8.73 -26.28 -16.38
N VAL A 3 -9.77 -26.38 -15.52
CA VAL A 3 -11.26 -26.53 -15.62
C VAL A 3 -11.86 -26.15 -14.22
N LEU A 4 -13.08 -25.62 -14.01
CA LEU A 4 -14.32 -26.40 -13.76
C LEU A 4 -15.59 -25.53 -13.64
N HIS A 5 -16.66 -26.02 -14.27
CA HIS A 5 -18.06 -25.62 -14.18
C HIS A 5 -18.64 -25.76 -12.76
N VAL A 6 -19.52 -24.83 -12.36
CA VAL A 6 -20.58 -25.09 -11.36
C VAL A 6 -21.91 -24.53 -11.89
N PRO A 7 -22.84 -25.37 -12.38
CA PRO A 7 -24.20 -24.93 -12.68
C PRO A 7 -25.23 -25.48 -11.67
N ALA A 8 -26.24 -24.64 -11.46
CA ALA A 8 -27.62 -24.97 -11.08
C ALA A 8 -27.91 -25.54 -9.67
N SER A 9 -27.77 -24.68 -8.66
CA SER A 9 -28.69 -24.60 -7.51
C SER A 9 -28.40 -23.27 -6.80
N VAL A 10 -29.07 -22.15 -7.11
CA VAL A 10 -30.49 -21.90 -6.78
C VAL A 10 -30.86 -22.46 -5.41
N LEU A 11 -30.08 -22.13 -4.39
CA LEU A 11 -30.46 -22.26 -2.98
C LEU A 11 -30.02 -20.99 -2.27
N ALA A 12 -30.93 -20.02 -2.25
CA ALA A 12 -31.01 -18.88 -1.33
C ALA A 12 -29.67 -18.36 -0.78
N VAL A 13 -28.87 -17.69 -1.60
CA VAL A 13 -27.79 -16.84 -1.09
C VAL A 13 -28.39 -15.43 -0.95
N PRO A 14 -28.51 -14.86 0.27
CA PRO A 14 -28.90 -13.46 0.41
C PRO A 14 -27.98 -12.63 -0.50
N ALA A 15 -28.55 -11.68 -1.24
CA ALA A 15 -27.86 -10.94 -2.29
C ALA A 15 -26.52 -10.41 -1.76
N ARG A 16 -25.44 -11.11 -2.12
CA ARG A 16 -24.11 -10.80 -1.61
C ARG A 16 -23.70 -9.44 -2.16
N ILE A 17 -23.84 -8.37 -1.37
CA ILE A 17 -23.43 -7.02 -1.78
C ILE A 17 -21.91 -6.98 -1.72
N CYS A 18 -21.29 -7.41 -2.82
CA CYS A 18 -19.86 -7.29 -3.01
C CYS A 18 -19.57 -5.94 -3.68
N PRO A 19 -18.46 -5.24 -3.32
CA PRO A 19 -18.07 -3.99 -3.96
C PRO A 19 -17.62 -4.27 -5.39
N GLN A 20 -18.58 -4.35 -6.31
CA GLN A 20 -18.34 -4.46 -7.74
C GLN A 20 -18.46 -3.07 -8.32
N ALA A 21 -17.34 -2.50 -8.77
CA ALA A 21 -17.41 -1.20 -9.45
C ALA A 21 -18.29 -1.35 -10.70
N PRO A 22 -19.20 -0.39 -10.96
CA PRO A 22 -20.11 -0.44 -12.10
C PRO A 22 -19.34 -0.69 -13.40
N PRO A 23 -19.87 -1.51 -14.33
CA PRO A 23 -19.21 -1.79 -15.60
C PRO A 23 -18.90 -0.47 -16.34
N GLY A 24 -17.62 -0.26 -16.68
CA GLY A 24 -17.10 0.97 -17.28
C GLY A 24 -16.27 1.88 -16.36
N ALA A 25 -16.40 1.77 -15.03
CA ALA A 25 -15.62 2.59 -14.07
C ALA A 25 -14.28 1.95 -13.65
N GLN A 26 -14.09 0.65 -13.93
CA GLN A 26 -12.88 -0.09 -13.53
C GLN A 26 -11.60 0.51 -14.11
N GLN A 27 -11.63 0.95 -15.38
CA GLN A 27 -10.44 1.51 -16.02
C GLN A 27 -9.93 2.79 -15.36
N TYR A 28 -10.83 3.60 -14.79
CA TYR A 28 -10.44 4.82 -14.08
C TYR A 28 -9.92 4.50 -12.67
N ALA A 29 -10.55 3.54 -11.99
CA ALA A 29 -10.09 3.06 -10.69
C ALA A 29 -8.66 2.47 -10.79
N ASP A 30 -8.41 1.64 -11.80
CA ASP A 30 -7.10 1.02 -12.02
C ASP A 30 -6.01 2.05 -12.33
N GLN A 31 -6.30 3.09 -13.12
CA GLN A 31 -5.34 4.16 -13.40
C GLN A 31 -5.03 5.00 -12.15
N LEU A 32 -6.05 5.40 -11.38
CA LEU A 32 -5.87 6.15 -10.14
C LEU A 32 -5.04 5.35 -9.14
N MET A 33 -5.37 4.07 -8.95
CA MET A 33 -4.61 3.19 -8.07
C MET A 33 -3.17 2.99 -8.58
N GLY A 34 -2.98 2.90 -9.90
CA GLY A 34 -1.66 2.85 -10.54
C GLY A 34 -0.80 4.08 -10.22
N TYR A 35 -1.35 5.30 -10.36
CA TYR A 35 -0.64 6.53 -10.01
C TYR A 35 -0.29 6.60 -8.52
N VAL A 36 -1.19 6.14 -7.65
CA VAL A 36 -0.95 6.12 -6.20
C VAL A 36 0.18 5.15 -5.86
N VAL A 37 0.18 3.93 -6.40
CA VAL A 37 1.25 2.95 -6.13
C VAL A 37 2.59 3.45 -6.65
N TRP A 38 2.62 4.04 -7.84
CA TRP A 38 3.83 4.62 -8.39
C TRP A 38 4.34 5.80 -7.55
N GLY A 39 3.45 6.69 -7.13
CA GLY A 39 3.78 7.84 -6.28
C GLY A 39 4.31 7.42 -4.91
N VAL A 40 3.61 6.51 -4.21
CA VAL A 40 4.05 5.98 -2.91
C VAL A 40 5.38 5.24 -3.03
N GLY A 41 5.59 4.47 -4.11
CA GLY A 41 6.86 3.82 -4.41
C GLY A 41 8.01 4.82 -4.52
N MET A 42 7.81 5.92 -5.24
CA MET A 42 8.79 7.01 -5.34
C MET A 42 9.07 7.67 -4.00
N LEU A 43 8.06 7.90 -3.15
CA LEU A 43 8.24 8.47 -1.82
C LEU A 43 9.14 7.60 -0.93
N PHE A 44 9.04 6.27 -1.03
CA PHE A 44 9.95 5.38 -0.29
C PHE A 44 11.39 5.47 -0.78
N VAL A 45 11.60 5.47 -2.09
CA VAL A 45 12.95 5.61 -2.67
C VAL A 45 13.58 6.95 -2.27
N LEU A 46 12.84 8.05 -2.41
CA LEU A 46 13.30 9.38 -2.01
C LEU A 46 13.56 9.47 -0.51
N GLY A 47 12.70 8.86 0.32
CA GLY A 47 12.88 8.83 1.78
C GLY A 47 14.21 8.18 2.19
N VAL A 48 14.59 7.08 1.53
CA VAL A 48 15.87 6.41 1.78
C VAL A 48 17.04 7.27 1.30
N ILE A 49 16.98 7.82 0.09
CA ILE A 49 18.06 8.65 -0.48
C ILE A 49 18.27 9.91 0.37
N VAL A 50 17.20 10.62 0.73
CA VAL A 50 17.25 11.83 1.57
C VAL A 50 17.71 11.49 2.99
N GLY A 51 17.29 10.35 3.54
CA GLY A 51 17.77 9.87 4.84
C GLY A 51 19.28 9.66 4.86
N ILE A 52 19.83 8.96 3.87
CA ILE A 52 21.27 8.75 3.72
C ILE A 52 21.98 10.09 3.47
N GLY A 53 21.45 10.91 2.57
CA GLY A 53 22.00 12.22 2.24
C GLY A 53 22.08 13.14 3.46
N GLY A 54 21.04 13.17 4.30
CA GLY A 54 21.02 13.94 5.54
C GLY A 54 21.98 13.40 6.60
N ALA A 55 22.14 12.07 6.70
CA ALA A 55 23.12 11.47 7.61
C ALA A 55 24.57 11.79 7.20
N VAL A 56 24.88 11.77 5.91
CA VAL A 56 26.20 12.13 5.38
C VAL A 56 26.43 13.64 5.49
N ALA A 57 25.48 14.46 5.03
CA ALA A 57 25.58 15.92 5.10
C ALA A 57 25.70 16.43 6.54
N GLY A 58 24.93 15.87 7.48
CA GLY A 58 25.00 16.25 8.89
C GLY A 58 26.37 15.99 9.53
N ARG A 59 27.10 14.96 9.07
CA ARG A 59 28.49 14.71 9.48
C ARG A 59 29.46 15.67 8.83
N VAL A 60 29.29 15.98 7.54
CA VAL A 60 30.16 16.92 6.81
C VAL A 60 30.06 18.34 7.37
N PHE A 61 28.84 18.78 7.71
CA PHE A 61 28.61 20.13 8.25
C PHE A 61 28.79 20.24 9.77
N GLY A 62 29.18 19.16 10.46
CA GLY A 62 29.40 19.18 11.91
C GLY A 62 28.15 19.51 12.74
N MET A 63 26.95 19.33 12.16
CA MET A 63 25.68 19.63 12.83
C MET A 63 25.07 18.36 13.43
N PRO A 64 25.20 18.11 14.75
CA PRO A 64 24.71 16.89 15.38
C PRO A 64 23.17 16.79 15.35
N HIS A 65 22.46 17.91 15.20
CA HIS A 65 21.00 17.91 15.12
C HIS A 65 20.49 17.30 13.80
N ALA A 66 21.15 17.60 12.68
CA ALA A 66 20.78 17.09 11.36
C ALA A 66 20.96 15.56 11.28
N SER A 67 22.10 15.05 11.74
CA SER A 67 22.37 13.60 11.69
C SER A 67 21.39 12.78 12.53
N LYS A 68 21.00 13.29 13.72
CA LYS A 68 20.01 12.60 14.57
C LYS A 68 18.63 12.57 13.94
N ALA A 69 18.20 13.68 13.33
CA ALA A 69 16.94 13.74 12.61
C ALA A 69 16.91 12.78 11.41
N SER A 70 18.00 12.67 10.66
CA SER A 70 18.09 11.76 9.51
C SER A 70 18.05 10.28 9.91
N VAL A 71 18.73 9.89 10.99
CA VAL A 71 18.68 8.50 11.48
C VAL A 71 17.26 8.13 11.92
N VAL A 72 16.57 9.01 12.66
CA VAL A 72 15.16 8.78 13.03
C VAL A 72 14.28 8.72 11.78
N GLY A 73 14.52 9.59 10.80
CA GLY A 73 13.82 9.57 9.51
C GLY A 73 13.94 8.23 8.76
N ILE A 74 15.15 7.65 8.70
CA ILE A 74 15.36 6.33 8.07
C ILE A 74 14.56 5.24 8.80
N VAL A 75 14.57 5.25 10.14
CA VAL A 75 13.78 4.29 10.94
C VAL A 75 12.29 4.43 10.66
N VAL A 76 11.78 5.66 10.58
CA VAL A 76 10.36 5.91 10.28
C VAL A 76 9.99 5.44 8.87
N VAL A 77 10.85 5.66 7.87
CA VAL A 77 10.64 5.13 6.50
C VAL A 77 10.57 3.60 6.53
N PHE A 78 11.43 2.94 7.30
CA PHE A 78 11.40 1.49 7.43
C PHE A 78 10.10 0.98 8.07
N VAL A 79 9.64 1.64 9.13
CA VAL A 79 8.33 1.34 9.76
C VAL A 79 7.18 1.57 8.78
N ALA A 80 7.23 2.63 7.98
CA ALA A 80 6.22 2.92 6.97
C ALA A 80 6.16 1.84 5.88
N ILE A 81 7.31 1.31 5.45
CA ILE A 81 7.37 0.19 4.49
C ILE A 81 6.70 -1.05 5.08
N VAL A 82 7.05 -1.43 6.32
CA VAL A 82 6.42 -2.56 7.02
C VAL A 82 4.91 -2.35 7.15
N GLY A 83 4.49 -1.15 7.55
CA GLY A 83 3.07 -0.79 7.61
C GLY A 83 2.37 -0.96 6.27
N TYR A 84 2.97 -0.49 5.18
CA TYR A 84 2.42 -0.62 3.83
C TYR A 84 2.22 -2.08 3.40
N LEU A 85 3.09 -2.99 3.84
CA LEU A 85 3.01 -4.43 3.57
C LEU A 85 1.97 -5.15 4.44
N VAL A 86 1.83 -4.75 5.70
CA VAL A 86 1.01 -5.45 6.69
C VAL A 86 -0.44 -4.94 6.73
N LEU A 87 -0.65 -3.63 6.60
CA LEU A 87 -1.99 -3.01 6.70
C LEU A 87 -3.02 -3.60 5.73
N PRO A 88 -2.71 -3.90 4.45
CA PRO A 88 -3.68 -4.50 3.54
C PRO A 88 -4.20 -5.86 4.02
N GLY A 89 -3.36 -6.65 4.71
CA GLY A 89 -3.75 -7.93 5.31
C GLY A 89 -4.69 -7.73 6.51
N ILE A 90 -4.37 -6.78 7.39
CA ILE A 90 -5.20 -6.44 8.55
C ILE A 90 -6.56 -5.89 8.10
N VAL A 91 -6.58 -4.97 7.13
CA VAL A 91 -7.81 -4.37 6.61
C VAL A 91 -8.70 -5.45 6.00
N ARG A 92 -8.14 -6.38 5.20
CA ARG A 92 -8.89 -7.52 4.66
C ARG A 92 -9.42 -8.48 5.73
N ALA A 93 -8.69 -8.67 6.82
CA ALA A 93 -9.14 -9.49 7.94
C ALA A 93 -10.28 -8.81 8.73
N MET A 94 -10.23 -7.48 8.89
CA MET A 94 -11.24 -6.69 9.59
C MET A 94 -12.53 -6.52 8.79
N THR A 95 -12.45 -6.34 7.47
CA THR A 95 -13.64 -6.13 6.61
C THR A 95 -14.33 -7.42 6.20
N GLY A 96 -13.82 -8.59 6.60
CA GLY A 96 -14.35 -9.89 6.17
C GLY A 96 -14.24 -10.08 4.65
N SER A 97 -14.76 -11.19 4.11
CA SER A 97 -14.69 -11.54 2.67
C SER A 97 -15.49 -10.61 1.73
N GLY A 98 -15.84 -9.40 2.17
CA GLY A 98 -16.38 -8.33 1.32
C GLY A 98 -17.77 -8.60 0.75
N CYS A 99 -18.53 -9.55 1.28
CA CYS A 99 -19.90 -9.81 0.85
C CYS A 99 -20.75 -10.23 2.06
N VAL A 100 -21.80 -9.47 2.35
CA VAL A 100 -22.93 -9.86 3.23
C VAL A 100 -24.03 -10.48 2.40
#